data_AF-A0A838DYV8-F1
#
_entry.id   AF-A0A838DYV8-F1
#
_cell.length_a   1.000
_cell.length_b   1.000
_cell.length_c   1.000
_cell.angle_alpha   90.00
_cell.angle_beta   90.00
_cell.angle_gamma   90.00
#
_symmetry.space_group_name_H-M   'P 1'
#
loop_
_entity.id
_entity.type
_entity.pdbx_description
1 polymer ?
#
loop_
_entity_poly.entity_id
_entity_poly.type
_entity_poly.pdbx_seq_one_letter_code
_entity_poly.pdbx_strand_id
1 'polypeptide(L)'
;MHFNIVNWLFNDPWTAGSNGGLGGPEAFHYYIPWLVFCSVGVLICFYYAVEGRKRFVKSKPLIKYMLDRYLGWFAVICIIGYPLIFSRAYLDQYFFAWRVWRYLWLLSLVVLAVMLIVYLVRKYPAERDNWRAYQNRQQYIPSTRNSRRKARVSSR
;
A
#
# COMPACT_ATOMS: atom_id res chain seq x y z
N MET A 1 -35.67 18.94 4.96
CA MET A 1 -35.24 17.56 4.63
C MET A 1 -34.14 17.17 5.60
N HIS A 2 -34.36 16.18 6.46
CA HIS A 2 -33.37 15.74 7.44
C HIS A 2 -32.44 14.72 6.75
N PHE A 3 -31.18 15.07 6.54
CA PHE A 3 -30.20 14.14 5.96
C PHE A 3 -29.88 13.06 6.97
N ASN A 4 -30.23 11.80 6.67
CA ASN A 4 -29.91 10.66 7.51
C ASN A 4 -28.68 9.94 6.92
N ILE A 5 -27.54 10.11 7.60
CA ILE A 5 -26.25 9.59 7.13
C ILE A 5 -26.19 8.06 7.13
N VAL A 6 -26.93 7.41 8.04
CA VAL A 6 -26.97 5.95 8.15
C VAL A 6 -27.67 5.38 6.92
N ASN A 7 -28.86 5.88 6.60
CA ASN A 7 -29.58 5.45 5.40
C ASN A 7 -28.77 5.74 4.13
N TRP A 8 -28.06 6.86 4.08
CA TRP A 8 -27.24 7.16 2.92
C TRP A 8 -26.04 6.20 2.75
N LEU A 9 -25.39 5.79 3.84
CA LEU A 9 -24.19 4.94 3.78
C LEU A 9 -24.51 3.46 3.52
N PHE A 10 -25.64 2.98 4.05
CA PHE A 10 -26.04 1.57 4.07
C PHE A 10 -27.17 1.21 3.10
N ASN A 11 -27.73 2.17 2.35
CA ASN A 11 -28.65 1.83 1.28
C ASN A 11 -27.91 1.25 0.06
N ASP A 12 -28.50 0.22 -0.53
CA ASP A 12 -28.06 -0.32 -1.80
C ASP A 12 -28.29 0.68 -2.95
N PRO A 13 -27.53 0.57 -4.05
CA PRO A 13 -27.68 1.37 -5.26
C PRO A 13 -29.09 1.52 -5.83
N TRP A 14 -29.93 0.50 -5.68
CA TRP A 14 -31.29 0.48 -6.23
C TRP A 14 -32.23 1.31 -5.37
N THR A 15 -32.21 1.07 -4.07
CA THR A 15 -32.96 1.86 -3.08
C THR A 15 -32.51 3.33 -3.09
N ALA A 16 -31.22 3.57 -3.28
CA ALA A 16 -30.68 4.93 -3.44
C ALA A 16 -31.17 5.62 -4.71
N GLY A 17 -31.24 4.90 -5.84
CA GLY A 17 -31.77 5.42 -7.11
C GLY A 17 -33.26 5.76 -7.02
N SER A 18 -34.06 4.83 -6.47
CA SER A 18 -35.50 5.02 -6.26
C SER A 18 -35.82 6.22 -5.37
N ASN A 19 -35.09 6.37 -4.25
CA ASN A 19 -35.23 7.54 -3.37
C ASN A 19 -34.81 8.87 -4.03
N GLY A 20 -33.98 8.81 -5.07
CA GLY A 20 -33.56 9.95 -5.89
C GLY A 20 -34.49 10.23 -7.08
N GLY A 21 -35.61 9.50 -7.22
CA GLY A 21 -36.53 9.65 -8.35
C GLY A 21 -36.04 9.02 -9.66
N LEU A 22 -35.02 8.15 -9.61
CA LEU A 22 -34.52 7.41 -10.77
C LEU A 22 -35.26 6.08 -10.91
N GLY A 23 -35.63 5.72 -12.14
CA GLY A 23 -36.26 4.42 -12.47
C GLY A 23 -35.31 3.23 -12.48
N GLY A 24 -34.10 3.37 -11.91
CA GLY A 24 -33.03 2.38 -11.96
C GLY A 24 -31.97 2.63 -10.89
N PRO A 25 -30.87 1.87 -10.91
CA PRO A 25 -29.82 2.00 -9.90
C PRO A 25 -29.12 3.35 -10.06
N GLU A 26 -28.64 3.91 -8.95
CA GLU A 26 -27.78 5.08 -8.98
C GLU A 26 -26.59 4.82 -9.93
N ALA A 27 -26.31 5.74 -10.86
CA ALA A 27 -25.23 5.56 -11.82
C ALA A 27 -23.85 5.72 -11.14
N PHE A 28 -22.95 4.77 -11.38
CA PHE A 28 -21.59 4.84 -10.86
C PHE A 28 -20.67 5.62 -11.82
N HIS A 29 -20.60 6.94 -11.65
CA HIS A 29 -19.94 7.84 -12.60
C HIS A 29 -18.41 7.68 -12.69
N TYR A 30 -17.75 7.32 -11.59
CA TYR A 30 -16.28 7.36 -11.47
C TYR A 30 -15.61 5.99 -11.59
N TYR A 31 -16.30 4.96 -12.10
CA TYR A 31 -15.77 3.58 -12.12
C TYR A 31 -14.50 3.42 -12.96
N ILE A 32 -14.40 4.12 -14.10
CA ILE A 32 -13.24 4.04 -15.00
C ILE A 32 -11.99 4.63 -14.34
N PRO A 33 -11.99 5.86 -13.79
CA PRO A 33 -10.85 6.38 -13.04
C PRO A 33 -10.38 5.44 -11.93
N TRP A 34 -11.31 4.83 -11.19
CA TRP A 34 -10.96 3.89 -10.11
C TRP A 34 -10.33 2.61 -10.62
N LEU A 35 -10.82 2.06 -11.74
CA LEU A 35 -10.19 0.90 -12.39
C LEU A 35 -8.77 1.23 -12.85
N VAL A 36 -8.59 2.36 -13.54
CA VAL A 36 -7.27 2.82 -13.99
C VAL A 36 -6.32 2.98 -12.80
N PHE A 37 -6.78 3.60 -11.72
CA PHE A 37 -5.99 3.75 -10.49
C PHE A 37 -5.55 2.40 -9.92
N CYS A 38 -6.47 1.44 -9.77
CA CYS A 38 -6.14 0.10 -9.27
C CYS A 38 -5.18 -0.65 -10.21
N SER A 39 -5.35 -0.53 -11.53
CA SER A 39 -4.48 -1.16 -12.53
C SER A 39 -3.07 -0.59 -12.50
N VAL A 40 -2.94 0.73 -12.52
CA VAL A 40 -1.65 1.41 -12.40
C VAL A 40 -0.99 1.09 -11.06
N GLY A 41 -1.76 1.06 -9.96
CA GLY A 41 -1.24 0.73 -8.64
C GLY A 41 -0.64 -0.68 -8.57
N VAL A 42 -1.34 -1.69 -9.10
CA VAL A 42 -0.81 -3.06 -9.19
C VAL A 42 0.41 -3.13 -10.11
N LEU A 43 0.39 -2.43 -11.24
CA LEU A 43 1.49 -2.42 -12.20
C LEU A 43 2.76 -1.79 -11.60
N ILE A 44 2.64 -0.72 -10.82
CA ILE A 44 3.75 -0.12 -10.07
C ILE A 44 4.34 -1.13 -9.07
N CYS A 45 3.49 -1.82 -8.32
CA CYS A 45 3.94 -2.84 -7.37
C CYS A 45 4.64 -4.02 -8.07
N PHE A 46 4.11 -4.44 -9.22
CA PHE A 46 4.71 -5.49 -10.05
C PHE A 46 6.08 -5.06 -10.58
N TYR A 47 6.17 -3.86 -11.16
CA TYR A 47 7.43 -3.31 -11.67
C TYR A 47 8.48 -3.21 -10.56
N TYR A 48 8.07 -2.73 -9.38
CA TYR A 48 8.94 -2.67 -8.21
C TYR A 48 9.43 -4.06 -7.79
N ALA A 49 8.55 -5.06 -7.75
CA ALA A 49 8.91 -6.43 -7.33
C ALA A 49 9.89 -7.11 -8.29
N VAL A 50 9.73 -6.91 -9.60
CA VAL A 50 10.55 -7.57 -10.65
C VAL A 50 11.88 -6.86 -10.86
N GLU A 51 11.84 -5.55 -11.12
CA GLU A 51 13.02 -4.77 -11.52
C GLU A 51 13.48 -3.80 -10.43
N GLY A 52 12.53 -3.04 -9.84
CA GLY A 52 12.85 -1.94 -8.95
C GLY A 52 13.69 -2.35 -7.74
N ARG A 53 13.33 -3.49 -7.14
CA ARG A 53 14.02 -4.09 -5.98
C ARG A 53 15.47 -4.46 -6.30
N LYS A 54 15.75 -4.94 -7.51
CA LYS A 54 17.09 -5.37 -7.94
C LYS A 54 17.97 -4.17 -8.34
N ARG A 55 17.38 -3.18 -9.01
CA ARG A 55 18.12 -2.06 -9.62
C ARG A 55 18.36 -0.89 -8.66
N PHE A 56 17.35 -0.49 -7.88
CA PHE A 56 17.42 0.74 -7.08
C PHE A 56 17.69 0.53 -5.60
N VAL A 57 17.36 -0.66 -5.06
CA VAL A 57 17.32 -0.87 -3.61
C VAL A 57 18.28 -1.94 -3.09
N LYS A 58 19.10 -2.51 -3.97
CA LYS A 58 20.08 -3.56 -3.63
C LYS A 58 21.10 -3.12 -2.57
N SER A 59 21.57 -1.88 -2.62
CA SER A 59 22.59 -1.33 -1.70
C SER A 59 22.02 -0.57 -0.51
N LYS A 60 20.69 -0.41 -0.43
CA LYS A 60 20.01 0.43 0.57
C LYS A 60 18.97 -0.39 1.35
N PRO A 61 19.39 -1.22 2.32
CA PRO A 61 18.49 -2.16 2.99
C PRO A 61 17.32 -1.49 3.71
N LEU A 62 17.52 -0.27 4.22
CA LEU A 62 16.46 0.49 4.89
C LEU A 62 15.31 0.87 3.96
N ILE A 63 15.65 1.43 2.79
CA ILE A 63 14.67 1.82 1.77
C ILE A 63 13.97 0.57 1.23
N LYS A 64 14.69 -0.55 1.11
CA LYS A 64 14.12 -1.83 0.66
C LYS A 64 13.04 -2.30 1.62
N TYR A 65 13.34 -2.31 2.91
CA TYR A 65 12.38 -2.72 3.93
C TYR A 65 11.12 -1.83 3.93
N MET A 66 11.31 -0.52 3.85
CA MET A 66 10.21 0.45 3.77
C MET A 66 9.35 0.18 2.53
N LEU A 67 9.95 0.19 1.33
CA LEU A 67 9.21 0.02 0.08
C LEU A 67 8.53 -1.34 0.00
N ASP A 68 9.20 -2.44 0.40
CA ASP A 68 8.58 -3.77 0.42
C ASP A 68 7.32 -3.80 1.31
N ARG A 69 7.36 -3.13 2.48
CA ARG A 69 6.22 -3.07 3.41
C ARG A 69 5.07 -2.21 2.86
N TYR A 70 5.34 -0.98 2.42
CA TYR A 70 4.28 -0.06 2.00
C TYR A 70 3.71 -0.38 0.62
N LEU A 71 4.55 -0.78 -0.35
CA LEU A 71 4.05 -1.23 -1.66
C LEU A 71 3.31 -2.56 -1.54
N GLY A 72 3.69 -3.43 -0.61
CA GLY A 72 2.93 -4.66 -0.31
C GLY A 72 1.51 -4.35 0.14
N TRP A 73 1.34 -3.48 1.15
CA TRP A 73 0.01 -3.05 1.59
C TRP A 73 -0.76 -2.28 0.51
N PHE A 74 -0.08 -1.43 -0.25
CA PHE A 74 -0.70 -0.71 -1.35
C PHE A 74 -1.21 -1.66 -2.46
N ALA A 75 -0.45 -2.71 -2.78
CA ALA A 75 -0.87 -3.75 -3.72
C ALA A 75 -2.14 -4.46 -3.23
N VAL A 76 -2.18 -4.85 -1.95
CA VAL A 76 -3.36 -5.49 -1.34
C VAL A 76 -4.59 -4.58 -1.45
N ILE A 77 -4.46 -3.29 -1.14
CA ILE A 77 -5.56 -2.33 -1.25
C ILE A 77 -6.02 -2.17 -2.70
N CYS A 78 -5.10 -2.10 -3.67
CA CYS A 78 -5.46 -2.03 -5.10
C CYS A 78 -6.15 -3.31 -5.59
N ILE A 79 -5.73 -4.49 -5.11
CA ILE A 79 -6.37 -5.77 -5.44
C ILE A 79 -7.79 -5.83 -4.87
N ILE A 80 -7.99 -5.40 -3.62
CA ILE A 80 -9.32 -5.30 -2.99
C ILE A 80 -10.21 -4.26 -3.69
N GLY A 81 -9.62 -3.25 -4.34
CA GLY A 81 -10.37 -2.26 -5.11
C GLY A 81 -11.15 -2.87 -6.28
N TYR A 82 -10.64 -3.91 -6.94
CA TYR A 82 -11.34 -4.56 -8.05
C TYR A 82 -12.69 -5.17 -7.68
N PRO A 83 -12.82 -6.11 -6.71
CA PRO A 83 -14.11 -6.68 -6.36
C PRO A 83 -15.11 -5.62 -5.87
N LEU A 84 -14.65 -4.52 -5.27
CA LEU A 84 -15.53 -3.40 -4.87
C LEU A 84 -16.04 -2.58 -6.06
N ILE A 85 -15.25 -2.43 -7.12
CA ILE A 85 -15.69 -1.76 -8.35
C ILE A 85 -16.61 -2.69 -9.15
N PHE A 86 -16.26 -3.98 -9.25
CA PHE A 86 -17.06 -4.98 -9.96
C PHE A 86 -18.39 -5.27 -9.26
N SER A 87 -18.42 -5.33 -7.92
CA SER A 87 -19.68 -5.48 -7.18
C SER A 87 -20.65 -4.35 -7.50
N ARG A 88 -20.13 -3.14 -7.72
CA ARG A 88 -20.95 -1.97 -8.07
C ARG A 88 -21.35 -1.89 -9.55
N ALA A 89 -20.75 -2.69 -10.42
CA ALA A 89 -21.10 -2.73 -11.83
C ALA A 89 -22.06 -3.87 -12.15
N TYR A 90 -21.98 -4.99 -11.41
CA TYR A 90 -22.70 -6.22 -11.73
C TYR A 90 -23.56 -6.77 -10.59
N LEU A 91 -23.36 -6.31 -9.34
CA LEU A 91 -24.02 -6.85 -8.14
C LEU A 91 -24.72 -5.74 -7.34
N ASP A 92 -25.43 -4.85 -8.04
CA ASP A 92 -26.02 -3.62 -7.48
C ASP A 92 -27.02 -3.82 -6.34
N GLN A 93 -27.60 -5.01 -6.20
CA GLN A 93 -28.57 -5.32 -5.14
C GLN A 93 -27.92 -5.98 -3.90
N TYR A 94 -26.64 -6.30 -3.97
CA TYR A 94 -25.95 -7.05 -2.92
C TYR A 94 -25.17 -6.16 -1.96
N PHE A 95 -24.93 -6.67 -0.75
CA PHE A 95 -24.26 -5.98 0.35
C PHE A 95 -22.88 -5.38 -0.02
N PHE A 96 -22.13 -6.01 -0.93
CA PHE A 96 -20.82 -5.52 -1.36
C PHE A 96 -20.87 -4.33 -2.32
N ALA A 97 -22.03 -3.97 -2.86
CA ALA A 97 -22.21 -2.77 -3.69
C ALA A 97 -22.51 -1.49 -2.87
N TRP A 98 -22.61 -1.64 -1.54
CA TRP A 98 -22.94 -0.54 -0.63
C TRP A 98 -21.83 0.50 -0.54
N ARG A 99 -22.22 1.77 -0.32
CA ARG A 99 -21.29 2.91 -0.28
C ARG A 99 -20.26 2.79 0.84
N VAL A 100 -20.63 2.18 1.97
CA VAL A 100 -19.74 1.97 3.14
C VAL A 100 -18.41 1.32 2.75
N TRP A 101 -18.43 0.29 1.89
CA TRP A 101 -17.24 -0.46 1.51
C TRP A 101 -16.23 0.39 0.74
N ARG A 102 -16.73 1.24 -0.16
CA ARG A 102 -15.89 2.18 -0.91
C ARG A 102 -15.24 3.21 0.01
N TYR A 103 -15.99 3.75 0.98
CA TYR A 103 -15.41 4.71 1.93
C TYR A 103 -14.41 4.07 2.88
N LEU A 104 -14.64 2.83 3.32
CA LEU A 104 -13.65 2.07 4.09
C LEU A 104 -12.39 1.80 3.27
N TRP A 105 -12.55 1.47 1.98
CA TRP A 105 -11.43 1.30 1.06
C TRP A 105 -10.64 2.61 0.87
N LEU A 106 -11.32 3.73 0.63
CA LEU A 106 -10.66 5.05 0.55
C LEU A 106 -9.97 5.43 1.86
N LEU A 107 -10.61 5.16 3.00
CA LEU A 107 -10.02 5.38 4.32
C LEU A 107 -8.72 4.57 4.47
N SER A 108 -8.69 3.32 3.98
CA SER A 108 -7.48 2.50 4.02
C SER A 108 -6.32 3.10 3.22
N LEU A 109 -6.59 3.69 2.05
CA LEU A 109 -5.58 4.42 1.27
C LEU A 109 -5.05 5.65 2.02
N VAL A 110 -5.95 6.42 2.64
CA VAL A 110 -5.58 7.59 3.44
C VAL A 110 -4.72 7.18 4.64
N VAL A 111 -5.12 6.14 5.38
CA VAL A 111 -4.36 5.62 6.52
C VAL A 111 -2.97 5.15 6.08
N LEU A 112 -2.87 4.46 4.95
CA LEU A 112 -1.58 4.05 4.39
C LEU A 112 -0.71 5.26 4.02
N ALA A 113 -1.28 6.27 3.37
CA ALA A 113 -0.58 7.50 3.01
C ALA A 113 -0.06 8.24 4.25
N VAL A 114 -0.89 8.40 5.29
CA VAL A 114 -0.47 9.01 6.56
C VAL A 114 0.62 8.19 7.23
N MET A 115 0.49 6.87 7.30
CA MET A 115 1.53 5.99 7.86
C MET A 115 2.86 6.11 7.12
N LEU A 116 2.83 6.26 5.78
CA LEU A 116 4.02 6.44 4.97
C LEU A 116 4.68 7.80 5.22
N ILE A 117 3.89 8.88 5.31
CA ILE A 117 4.38 10.22 5.63
C ILE A 117 5.00 10.26 7.02
N VAL A 118 4.31 9.72 8.03
CA VAL A 118 4.82 9.67 9.41
C VAL A 118 6.13 8.88 9.48
N TYR A 119 6.22 7.76 8.77
CA TYR A 119 7.45 6.99 8.69
C TYR A 119 8.58 7.80 8.05
N LEU A 120 8.34 8.47 6.93
CA LEU A 120 9.33 9.29 6.24
C LEU A 120 9.82 10.48 7.08
N VAL A 121 8.93 11.15 7.81
CA VAL A 121 9.28 12.35 8.58
C VAL A 121 9.91 12.01 9.92
N ARG A 122 9.37 11.02 10.65
CA ARG A 122 9.81 10.74 12.03
C ARG A 122 10.78 9.58 12.14
N LYS A 123 10.50 8.47 11.45
CA LYS A 123 11.21 7.19 11.68
C LYS A 123 12.42 7.03 10.76
N TYR A 124 12.29 7.42 9.50
CA TYR A 124 13.35 7.36 8.50
C TYR A 124 14.63 8.13 8.88
N PRO A 125 14.58 9.39 9.39
CA PRO A 125 15.82 10.09 9.75
C PRO A 125 16.59 9.38 10.86
N ALA A 126 15.90 8.95 11.92
CA ALA A 126 16.52 8.24 13.04
C ALA A 126 17.14 6.90 12.60
N GLU A 127 16.44 6.13 11.78
CA GLU A 127 16.95 4.87 11.25
C GLU A 127 18.15 5.05 10.31
N ARG A 128 18.16 6.12 9.50
CA ARG A 128 19.27 6.47 8.61
C ARG A 128 20.54 6.80 9.40
N ASP A 129 20.42 7.57 10.48
CA ASP A 129 21.59 7.98 11.27
C ASP A 129 22.15 6.81 12.11
N ASN A 130 21.27 5.96 12.64
CA ASN A 130 21.68 4.71 13.28
C ASN A 130 22.41 3.78 12.28
N TRP A 131 21.92 3.67 11.04
CA TRP A 131 22.58 2.88 10.00
C TRP A 131 23.98 3.42 9.67
N ARG A 132 24.14 4.75 9.58
CA ARG A 132 25.44 5.41 9.37
C ARG A 132 26.41 5.15 10.53
N ALA A 133 25.93 5.30 11.77
CA ALA A 133 26.74 5.01 12.95
C ALA A 133 27.19 3.54 12.98
N TYR A 134 26.31 2.62 12.58
CA TYR A 134 26.64 1.20 12.48
C TYR A 134 27.68 0.92 11.38
N GLN A 135 27.55 1.53 10.19
CA GLN A 135 28.56 1.41 9.13
C GLN A 135 29.93 1.95 9.55
N ASN A 136 29.97 3.11 10.24
CA ASN A 136 31.22 3.66 10.76
C ASN A 136 31.87 2.69 11.76
N ARG A 137 31.09 2.07 12.65
CA ARG A 137 31.60 1.06 13.59
C ARG A 137 32.15 -0.19 12.89
N GLN A 138 31.51 -0.64 11.81
CA GLN A 138 31.99 -1.80 11.04
C GLN A 138 33.34 -1.56 10.36
N GLN A 139 33.71 -0.32 10.06
CA GLN A 139 35.05 -0.01 9.52
C GLN A 139 36.17 -0.28 10.53
N TYR A 140 35.88 -0.17 11.83
CA TYR A 140 36.84 -0.44 12.90
C TYR A 140 36.85 -1.89 13.38
N ILE A 141 35.88 -2.70 12.96
CA ILE A 141 35.87 -4.14 13.26
C ILE A 141 36.71 -4.83 12.19
N PRO A 142 37.88 -5.42 12.53
CA PRO A 142 38.68 -6.12 11.55
C PRO A 142 37.85 -7.26 10.96
N SER A 143 37.68 -7.24 9.64
CA SER A 143 37.07 -8.34 8.90
C SER A 143 37.73 -9.65 9.34
N THR A 144 36.97 -10.50 10.03
CA THR A 144 37.39 -11.80 10.58
C THR A 144 37.97 -12.73 9.51
N ARG A 145 37.83 -12.37 8.24
CA ARG A 145 38.47 -13.02 7.09
C ARG A 145 40.00 -12.97 7.14
N ASN A 146 40.61 -11.91 7.70
CA ASN A 146 42.06 -11.82 7.86
C ASN A 146 42.58 -12.54 9.12
N SER A 147 41.75 -12.70 10.16
CA SER A 147 42.14 -13.41 11.39
C SER A 147 42.28 -14.92 11.16
N ARG A 148 41.38 -15.53 10.38
CA ARG A 148 41.48 -16.96 10.00
C ARG A 148 42.72 -17.30 9.17
N ARG A 149 43.28 -16.33 8.43
CA ARG A 149 44.49 -16.55 7.61
C ARG A 149 45.76 -16.55 8.46
N LYS A 150 45.80 -15.81 9.58
CA LYS A 150 46.96 -15.79 10.48
C LYS A 150 46.99 -16.99 11.43
N ALA A 151 45.84 -17.47 11.91
CA ALA A 151 45.77 -18.64 12.79
C ALA A 151 46.23 -19.95 12.12
N ARG A 152 46.21 -20.02 10.79
CA ARG A 152 46.67 -21.19 10.01
C ARG A 152 48.18 -21.18 9.71
N VAL A 153 48.86 -20.05 9.94
CA VAL A 153 50.30 -19.90 9.70
C VAL A 153 51.11 -20.12 10.98
N SER A 154 50.50 -19.94 12.16
CA SER A 154 51.14 -20.13 13.47
C SER A 154 51.00 -21.55 14.05
N SER A 155 50.47 -22.51 13.29
CA SER A 155 50.29 -23.91 13.73
C SER A 155 51.24 -24.88 13.01
N ARG A 156 52.47 -24.45 12.72
CA ARG A 156 53.54 -25.30 12.18
C ARG A 156 54.72 -25.28 13.13
#